data_AF-Q6S971-F1
#
_entry.id   AF-Q6S971-F1
#
_cell.length_a   1.000
_cell.length_b   1.000
_cell.length_c   1.000
_cell.angle_alpha   90.00
_cell.angle_beta   90.00
_cell.angle_gamma   90.00
#
_symmetry.space_group_name_H-M   'P 1'
#
loop_
_entity.id
_entity.type
_entity.pdbx_description
1 polymer ?
#
loop_
_entity_poly.entity_id
_entity_poly.type
_entity_poly.pdbx_seq_one_letter_code
_entity_poly.pdbx_strand_id
1 'polypeptide(L)'
;DSIHWRTKKLDKCINNSNESKACKNNNKCKDNCDCFEKWVKHKQQEWDAIKQHFKKQKGFDSEGHNDIHSVLNLHMTPDFVLEGVLNKDLLLKSLQEAYGNAKDIKHIEELLEKEKKREEEEAEAGVVGGKDNTTIDKLL
;
A
#
# COMPACT_ATOMS: atom_id res chain seq x y z
N ASP A 1 -3.40 8.38 -7.15
CA ASP A 1 -3.72 9.44 -6.17
C ASP A 1 -2.59 9.82 -5.22
N SER A 2 -1.98 8.88 -4.48
CA SER A 2 -0.95 9.19 -3.47
C SER A 2 0.18 10.09 -4.00
N ILE A 3 0.69 9.79 -5.20
CA ILE A 3 1.71 10.62 -5.88
C ILE A 3 1.20 12.04 -6.15
N HIS A 4 -0.06 12.21 -6.55
CA HIS A 4 -0.65 13.53 -6.78
C HIS A 4 -0.79 14.31 -5.48
N TRP A 5 -1.24 13.67 -4.40
CA TRP A 5 -1.29 14.28 -3.08
C TRP A 5 0.09 14.79 -2.66
N ARG A 6 1.11 13.94 -2.74
CA ARG A 6 2.48 14.27 -2.36
C ARG A 6 3.08 15.39 -3.23
N THR A 7 2.97 15.30 -4.54
CA THR A 7 3.72 16.18 -5.48
C THR A 7 2.98 17.44 -5.90
N LYS A 8 1.64 17.49 -5.79
CA LYS A 8 0.84 18.63 -6.29
C LYS A 8 0.06 19.34 -5.21
N LYS A 9 -0.55 18.60 -4.28
CA LYS A 9 -1.47 19.17 -3.28
C LYS A 9 -0.75 19.57 -2.00
N LEU A 10 0.14 18.71 -1.51
CA LEU A 10 0.82 18.88 -0.22
C LEU A 10 2.28 19.30 -0.34
N ASP A 11 2.90 19.19 -1.51
CA ASP A 11 4.31 19.53 -1.75
C ASP A 11 4.69 20.91 -1.15
N LYS A 12 3.89 21.93 -1.47
CA LYS A 12 4.11 23.30 -0.96
C LYS A 12 3.82 23.46 0.53
N CYS A 13 3.04 22.56 1.10
CA CYS A 13 2.66 22.57 2.52
C CYS A 13 3.69 21.84 3.38
N ILE A 14 4.42 20.87 2.81
CA ILE A 14 5.44 20.08 3.49
C ILE A 14 6.82 20.71 3.27
N ASN A 15 7.20 21.04 2.04
CA ASN A 15 8.56 21.50 1.72
C ASN A 15 8.87 22.96 2.12
N ASN A 16 7.85 23.82 2.26
CA ASN A 16 8.03 25.23 2.62
C ASN A 16 7.88 25.52 4.12
N SER A 17 7.95 24.49 4.97
CA SER A 17 7.80 24.64 6.41
C SER A 17 8.68 23.66 7.17
N ASN A 18 9.25 24.10 8.29
CA ASN A 18 9.78 23.17 9.29
C ASN A 18 8.65 22.20 9.71
N GLU A 19 8.96 20.96 10.06
CA GLU A 19 7.96 19.91 10.38
C GLU A 19 6.87 20.38 11.34
N SER A 20 7.23 21.20 12.33
CA SER A 20 6.28 21.76 13.32
C SER A 20 5.20 22.68 12.74
N LYS A 21 5.39 23.19 11.52
CA LYS A 21 4.47 24.08 10.80
C LYS A 21 3.84 23.43 9.56
N ALA A 22 4.23 22.20 9.22
CA ALA A 22 3.58 21.44 8.14
C ALA A 22 2.08 21.35 8.43
N CYS A 23 1.25 21.54 7.40
CA CYS A 23 -0.22 21.60 7.50
C CYS A 23 -0.81 22.73 8.37
N LYS A 24 0.01 23.60 8.98
CA LYS A 24 -0.43 24.70 9.86
C LYS A 24 0.05 26.07 9.39
N ASN A 25 0.83 26.12 8.31
CA ASN A 25 1.44 27.35 7.81
C ASN A 25 0.41 28.37 7.26
N ASN A 26 -0.71 27.91 6.71
CA ASN A 26 -1.84 28.74 6.28
C ASN A 26 -3.13 27.90 6.18
N ASN A 27 -4.29 28.56 6.09
CA ASN A 27 -5.59 27.90 6.02
C ASN A 27 -5.71 26.93 4.85
N LYS A 28 -5.15 27.25 3.67
CA LYS A 28 -5.20 26.37 2.49
C LYS A 28 -4.46 25.05 2.73
N CYS A 29 -3.31 25.09 3.39
CA CYS A 29 -2.56 23.88 3.71
C CYS A 29 -3.23 23.08 4.82
N LYS A 30 -3.86 23.74 5.79
CA LYS A 30 -4.70 23.07 6.78
C LYS A 30 -5.84 22.32 6.09
N ASP A 31 -6.62 23.00 5.24
CA ASP A 31 -7.74 22.40 4.52
C ASP A 31 -7.28 21.24 3.63
N ASN A 32 -6.15 21.39 2.93
CA ASN A 32 -5.59 20.32 2.09
C ASN A 32 -5.16 19.10 2.91
N CYS A 33 -4.56 19.30 4.09
CA CYS A 33 -4.16 18.19 4.95
C CYS A 33 -5.38 17.51 5.58
N ASP A 34 -6.39 18.28 6.03
CA ASP A 34 -7.66 17.73 6.53
C ASP A 34 -8.37 16.91 5.43
N CYS A 35 -8.31 17.36 4.17
CA CYS A 35 -8.83 16.60 3.04
C CYS A 35 -8.02 15.33 2.76
N PHE A 36 -6.69 15.41 2.85
CA PHE A 36 -5.82 14.25 2.67
C PHE A 36 -6.06 13.19 3.75
N GLU A 37 -6.18 13.60 5.02
CA GLU A 37 -6.49 12.70 6.13
C GLU A 37 -7.83 11.97 5.91
N LYS A 38 -8.87 12.70 5.47
CA LYS A 38 -10.15 12.10 5.09
C LYS A 38 -10.02 11.14 3.92
N TRP A 39 -9.20 11.47 2.92
CA TRP A 39 -8.94 10.60 1.78
C TRP A 39 -8.24 9.30 2.21
N VAL A 40 -7.22 9.37 3.08
CA VAL A 40 -6.52 8.18 3.62
C VAL A 40 -7.52 7.30 4.38
N LYS A 41 -8.31 7.87 5.29
CA LYS A 41 -9.36 7.14 6.03
C LYS A 41 -10.36 6.45 5.10
N HIS A 42 -10.75 7.12 4.02
CA HIS A 42 -11.64 6.53 3.03
C HIS A 42 -10.99 5.37 2.27
N LYS A 43 -9.71 5.51 1.88
CA LYS A 43 -8.97 4.44 1.22
C LYS A 43 -8.73 3.23 2.12
N GLN A 44 -8.54 3.44 3.42
CA GLN A 44 -8.47 2.35 4.39
C GLN A 44 -9.78 1.55 4.45
N GLN A 45 -10.93 2.24 4.46
CA GLN A 45 -12.25 1.58 4.42
C GLN A 45 -12.49 0.80 3.12
N GLU A 46 -12.15 1.39 1.96
CA GLU A 46 -12.21 0.69 0.67
C GLU A 46 -11.31 -0.54 0.66
N TRP A 47 -10.09 -0.41 1.17
CA TRP A 47 -9.10 -1.48 1.21
C TRP A 47 -9.53 -2.63 2.13
N ASP A 48 -10.07 -2.33 3.31
CA ASP A 48 -10.61 -3.35 4.21
C ASP A 48 -11.77 -4.14 3.56
N ALA A 49 -12.65 -3.45 2.83
CA ALA A 49 -13.72 -4.11 2.09
C ALA A 49 -13.17 -5.01 0.96
N ILE A 50 -12.12 -4.57 0.25
CA ILE A 50 -11.43 -5.39 -0.76
C ILE A 50 -10.81 -6.63 -0.12
N LYS A 51 -10.07 -6.49 1.00
CA LYS A 51 -9.50 -7.63 1.74
C LYS A 51 -10.59 -8.62 2.16
N GLN A 52 -11.71 -8.14 2.71
CA GLN A 52 -12.82 -8.99 3.09
C GLN A 52 -13.47 -9.71 1.91
N HIS A 53 -13.60 -9.04 0.75
CA HIS A 53 -14.11 -9.68 -0.45
C HIS A 53 -13.11 -10.72 -0.99
N PHE A 54 -11.82 -10.38 -1.03
CA PHE A 54 -10.76 -11.26 -1.51
C PHE A 54 -10.71 -12.58 -0.73
N LYS A 55 -10.86 -12.51 0.60
CA LYS A 55 -10.92 -13.67 1.52
C LYS A 55 -12.12 -14.59 1.31
N LYS A 56 -13.17 -14.14 0.61
CA LYS A 56 -14.36 -14.96 0.31
C LYS A 56 -14.23 -15.74 -1.00
N GLN A 57 -13.17 -15.51 -1.77
CA GLN A 57 -12.95 -16.24 -3.02
C GLN A 57 -12.66 -17.71 -2.72
N LYS A 58 -13.37 -18.58 -3.43
CA LYS A 58 -13.15 -20.03 -3.38
C LYS A 58 -11.99 -20.41 -4.30
N GLY A 59 -11.30 -21.50 -3.98
CA GLY A 59 -10.23 -22.06 -4.81
C GLY A 59 -8.80 -21.67 -4.39
N PHE A 60 -8.65 -20.82 -3.38
CA PHE A 60 -7.39 -20.65 -2.64
C PHE A 60 -7.19 -21.78 -1.65
N ASP A 61 -8.27 -22.15 -0.98
CA ASP A 61 -8.33 -23.25 -0.04
C ASP A 61 -8.63 -24.52 -0.82
N SER A 62 -7.90 -25.58 -0.49
CA SER A 62 -8.03 -26.94 -1.02
C SER A 62 -9.37 -27.62 -0.66
N GLU A 63 -10.50 -26.96 -0.91
CA GLU A 63 -11.82 -27.61 -0.91
C GLU A 63 -12.10 -28.36 -2.22
N GLY A 64 -11.23 -28.19 -3.23
CA GLY A 64 -11.09 -29.12 -4.34
C GLY A 64 -9.90 -30.03 -4.07
N HIS A 65 -10.14 -31.35 -4.03
CA HIS A 65 -9.13 -32.41 -3.97
C HIS A 65 -7.98 -32.21 -4.97
N ASN A 66 -6.97 -31.43 -4.59
CA ASN A 66 -5.68 -31.36 -5.27
C ASN A 66 -4.66 -31.95 -4.30
N ASP A 67 -4.54 -33.28 -4.31
CA ASP A 67 -3.70 -34.07 -3.41
C ASP A 67 -2.24 -33.58 -3.33
N ILE A 68 -1.75 -32.86 -4.35
CA ILE A 68 -0.39 -32.30 -4.39
C ILE A 68 -0.20 -31.16 -3.37
N HIS A 69 -1.19 -30.28 -3.16
CA HIS A 69 -1.04 -29.15 -2.22
C HIS A 69 -1.01 -29.60 -0.76
N SER A 70 -1.83 -30.61 -0.43
CA SER A 70 -1.84 -31.24 0.90
C SER A 70 -0.55 -32.03 1.17
N VAL A 71 0.00 -32.70 0.15
CA VAL A 71 1.23 -33.50 0.29
C VAL A 71 2.50 -32.62 0.38
N LEU A 72 2.51 -31.45 -0.28
CA LEU A 72 3.62 -30.50 -0.25
C LEU A 72 3.48 -29.40 0.82
N ASN A 73 2.42 -29.45 1.64
CA ASN A 73 2.10 -28.44 2.64
C ASN A 73 2.05 -26.99 2.09
N LEU A 74 1.72 -26.86 0.79
CA LEU A 74 1.64 -25.58 0.07
C LEU A 74 0.28 -24.95 0.35
N HIS A 75 0.14 -24.38 1.55
CA HIS A 75 -1.06 -23.64 1.96
C HIS A 75 -1.16 -22.31 1.19
N MET A 76 -1.86 -22.32 0.05
CA MET A 76 -2.21 -21.10 -0.69
C MET A 76 -3.42 -20.40 -0.07
N THR A 77 -3.31 -19.99 1.20
CA THR A 77 -4.39 -19.25 1.85
C THR A 77 -4.69 -17.93 1.12
N PRO A 78 -5.89 -17.35 1.25
CA PRO A 78 -6.21 -16.08 0.60
C PRO A 78 -5.25 -14.97 1.02
N ASP A 79 -4.78 -14.99 2.27
CA ASP A 79 -3.79 -14.04 2.77
C ASP A 79 -2.42 -14.22 2.08
N PHE A 80 -1.96 -15.47 1.91
CA PHE A 80 -0.70 -15.76 1.20
C PHE A 80 -0.77 -15.33 -0.27
N VAL A 81 -1.88 -15.63 -0.94
CA VAL A 81 -2.08 -15.24 -2.34
C VAL A 81 -2.19 -13.72 -2.47
N LEU A 82 -2.91 -13.06 -1.56
CA LEU A 82 -3.04 -11.61 -1.55
C LEU A 82 -1.67 -10.93 -1.37
N GLU A 83 -0.85 -11.42 -0.44
CA GLU A 83 0.52 -10.93 -0.26
C GLU A 83 1.36 -11.17 -1.51
N GLY A 84 1.24 -12.34 -2.13
CA GLY A 84 1.95 -12.68 -3.37
C GLY A 84 1.60 -11.74 -4.54
N VAL A 85 0.32 -11.47 -4.78
CA VAL A 85 -0.12 -10.58 -5.88
C VAL A 85 0.20 -9.11 -5.65
N LEU A 86 0.36 -8.70 -4.39
CA LEU A 86 0.74 -7.34 -4.01
C LEU A 86 2.25 -7.16 -3.87
N ASN A 87 3.04 -8.23 -3.96
CA ASN A 87 4.49 -8.14 -3.98
C ASN A 87 4.95 -7.18 -5.10
N LYS A 88 5.98 -6.37 -4.82
CA LYS A 88 6.48 -5.32 -5.70
C LYS A 88 6.57 -5.74 -7.17
N ASP A 89 7.24 -6.86 -7.45
CA ASP A 89 7.54 -7.25 -8.84
C ASP A 89 6.27 -7.65 -9.60
N LEU A 90 5.39 -8.43 -8.95
CA LEU A 90 4.13 -8.87 -9.56
C LEU A 90 3.14 -7.71 -9.69
N LEU A 91 3.04 -6.85 -8.67
CA LEU A 91 2.22 -5.65 -8.69
C LEU A 91 2.61 -4.71 -9.84
N LEU A 92 3.91 -4.37 -9.96
CA LEU A 92 4.39 -3.49 -11.02
C LEU A 92 4.16 -4.10 -12.41
N LYS A 93 4.37 -5.41 -12.55
CA LYS A 93 4.09 -6.12 -13.80
C LYS A 93 2.61 -6.05 -14.16
N SER A 94 1.71 -6.38 -13.22
CA SER A 94 0.26 -6.33 -13.46
C SER A 94 -0.22 -4.92 -13.81
N LEU A 95 0.31 -3.89 -13.16
CA LEU A 95 0.00 -2.50 -13.48
C LEU A 95 0.53 -2.10 -14.87
N GLN A 96 1.73 -2.52 -15.23
CA GLN A 96 2.31 -2.27 -16.56
C GLN A 96 1.50 -2.95 -17.66
N GLU A 97 1.05 -4.20 -17.45
CA GLU A 97 0.22 -4.94 -18.40
C GLU A 97 -1.18 -4.33 -18.55
N ALA A 98 -1.80 -3.88 -17.45
CA ALA A 98 -3.15 -3.30 -17.47
C ALA A 98 -3.21 -1.87 -18.01
N TYR A 99 -2.22 -1.02 -17.67
CA TYR A 99 -2.27 0.42 -17.94
C TYR A 99 -1.19 0.93 -18.90
N GLY A 100 -0.06 0.23 -19.04
CA GLY A 100 1.01 0.57 -19.98
C GLY A 100 1.74 1.90 -19.74
N ASN A 101 1.44 2.64 -18.67
CA ASN A 101 2.01 3.96 -18.42
C ASN A 101 3.35 3.86 -17.67
N ALA A 102 4.44 3.75 -18.43
CA ALA A 102 5.80 3.62 -17.89
C ALA A 102 6.19 4.73 -16.89
N LYS A 103 5.67 5.96 -17.06
CA LYS A 103 5.95 7.06 -16.14
C LYS A 103 5.29 6.81 -14.79
N ASP A 104 4.02 6.40 -14.78
CA ASP A 104 3.30 6.12 -13.54
C ASP A 104 3.91 4.92 -12.81
N ILE A 105 4.25 3.85 -13.55
CA ILE A 105 4.94 2.67 -13.01
C ILE A 105 6.25 3.04 -12.32
N LYS A 106 7.08 3.87 -12.96
CA LYS A 106 8.34 4.33 -12.37
C LYS A 106 8.10 5.09 -11.04
N HIS A 107 7.10 5.97 -10.98
CA HIS A 107 6.80 6.69 -9.74
C HIS A 107 6.27 5.76 -8.64
N ILE A 108 5.50 4.74 -8.99
CA ILE A 108 5.01 3.73 -8.02
C ILE A 108 6.19 2.92 -7.51
N GLU A 109 7.09 2.47 -8.39
CA GLU A 109 8.31 1.77 -8.00
C GLU A 109 9.15 2.59 -7.02
N GLU A 110 9.42 3.87 -7.32
CA GLU A 110 10.16 4.76 -6.43
C GLU A 110 9.48 4.98 -5.08
N LEU A 111 8.15 4.94 -5.04
CA LEU A 111 7.37 5.03 -3.81
C LEU A 111 7.53 3.76 -2.98
N LEU A 112 7.39 2.58 -3.58
CA LEU A 112 7.57 1.29 -2.91
C LEU A 112 8.98 1.11 -2.34
N GLU A 113 10.00 1.54 -3.08
CA GLU A 113 11.40 1.50 -2.61
C GLU A 113 11.66 2.42 -1.41
N LYS A 114 11.00 3.58 -1.35
CA LYS A 114 11.12 4.49 -0.19
C LYS A 114 10.50 3.90 1.05
N GLU A 115 9.35 3.25 0.93
CA GLU A 115 8.67 2.63 2.06
C GLU A 115 9.44 1.42 2.58
N LYS A 116 10.00 0.60 1.68
CA LYS A 116 10.89 -0.50 2.10
C LYS A 116 12.09 0.00 2.92
N LYS A 117 12.72 1.10 2.50
CA LYS A 117 13.84 1.69 3.26
C LYS A 117 13.39 2.20 4.63
N ARG A 118 12.23 2.85 4.72
CA ARG A 118 11.65 3.26 6.01
C ARG A 118 11.43 2.07 6.95
N GLU A 119 10.92 0.96 6.43
CA GLU A 119 10.73 -0.25 7.23
C GLU A 119 12.03 -0.85 7.75
N GLU A 120 13.07 -0.88 6.92
CA GLU A 120 14.41 -1.32 7.32
C GLU A 120 14.96 -0.43 8.45
N GLU A 121 14.81 0.90 8.33
CA GLU A 121 15.21 1.87 9.36
C GLU A 121 14.39 1.73 10.67
N GLU A 122 13.07 1.54 10.57
CA GLU A 122 12.18 1.34 11.72
C GLU A 122 12.48 0.02 12.45
N ALA A 123 12.82 -1.04 11.71
CA ALA A 123 13.22 -2.33 12.26
C ALA A 123 14.58 -2.23 13.00
N GLU A 124 15.55 -1.52 12.43
CA GLU A 124 16.84 -1.23 13.09
C GLU A 124 16.66 -0.41 14.38
N ALA A 125 15.67 0.49 14.42
CA ALA A 125 15.32 1.29 15.59
C ALA A 125 14.53 0.51 16.67
N GLY A 126 14.23 -0.77 16.45
CA GLY A 126 13.48 -1.61 17.40
C GLY A 126 11.99 -1.27 17.48
N VAL A 127 11.45 -0.56 16.49
CA VAL A 127 10.00 -0.33 16.37
C VAL A 127 9.36 -1.59 15.81
N VAL A 128 8.61 -2.31 16.65
CA VAL A 128 7.93 -3.54 16.23
C VAL A 128 6.76 -3.17 15.30
N GLY A 129 6.87 -3.55 14.03
CA GLY A 129 5.83 -3.37 13.02
C GLY A 129 4.50 -4.01 13.43
N GLY A 130 3.40 -3.29 13.19
CA GLY A 130 2.03 -3.73 13.49
C GLY A 130 1.55 -4.90 12.61
N LYS A 131 0.32 -5.35 12.89
CA LYS A 131 -0.37 -6.52 12.29
C LYS A 131 -0.66 -6.41 10.77
N ASP A 132 -0.26 -5.33 10.14
CA ASP A 132 -0.64 -4.97 8.78
C ASP A 132 0.46 -5.43 7.80
N ASN A 133 0.16 -6.47 7.02
CA ASN A 133 1.16 -7.31 6.35
C ASN A 133 1.27 -7.08 4.83
N THR A 134 0.30 -6.43 4.19
CA THR A 134 0.36 -6.23 2.73
C THR A 134 1.05 -4.93 2.34
N THR A 135 1.59 -4.88 1.12
CA THR A 135 2.18 -3.67 0.55
C THR A 135 1.23 -2.48 0.59
N ILE A 136 -0.08 -2.68 0.37
CA ILE A 136 -1.05 -1.57 0.40
C ILE A 136 -1.31 -1.09 1.82
N ASP A 137 -1.35 -1.97 2.82
CA ASP A 137 -1.52 -1.54 4.21
C ASP A 137 -0.37 -0.64 4.67
N LYS A 138 0.85 -0.93 4.21
CA LYS A 138 2.06 -0.13 4.49
C LYS A 138 2.04 1.27 3.85
N LEU A 139 1.25 1.45 2.77
CA LEU A 139 1.14 2.73 2.06
C LEU A 139 0.04 3.64 2.62
N LEU A 140 -0.84 3.14 3.47
CA LEU A 140 -1.99 3.85 4.04
C LEU A 140 -1.66 4.42 5.43
#